data_AF-A0A3C0WC42-F1
#
_entry.id   AF-A0A3C0WC42-F1
#
_cell.length_a   1.000
_cell.length_b   1.000
_cell.length_c   1.000
_cell.angle_alpha   90.00
_cell.angle_beta   90.00
_cell.angle_gamma   90.00
#
_symmetry.space_group_name_H-M   'P 1'
#
loop_
_entity.id
_entity.type
_entity.pdbx_description
1 polymer ?
#
loop_
_entity_poly.entity_id
_entity_poly.type
_entity_poly.pdbx_seq_one_letter_code
_entity_poly.pdbx_strand_id
1 'polypeptide(L)'
;MTEINRYREPQKEAPRETLWEELDRVNRELNRAEELFNVVTEDALIEACTYRIQTLLTYRTYLLRMARQQAPSAQPVSAAL
;
A
#
# COMPACT_ATOMS: atom_id res chain seq x y z
N MET A 1 -12.14 -24.76 26.67
CA MET A 1 -10.82 -24.85 26.03
C MET A 1 -10.47 -23.47 25.51
N THR A 2 -9.48 -22.85 26.13
CA THR A 2 -9.09 -21.45 25.92
C THR A 2 -8.13 -21.34 24.74
N GLU A 3 -8.40 -20.35 23.89
CA GLU A 3 -7.44 -19.54 23.11
C GLU A 3 -6.40 -20.23 22.22
N ILE A 4 -6.59 -20.08 20.91
CA ILE A 4 -5.46 -19.97 19.97
C ILE A 4 -5.48 -18.54 19.43
N ASN A 5 -4.92 -17.64 20.23
CA ASN A 5 -4.59 -16.28 19.83
C ASN A 5 -3.44 -16.38 18.82
N ARG A 6 -3.78 -16.56 17.54
CA ARG A 6 -2.79 -16.57 16.44
C ARG A 6 -2.23 -15.16 16.35
N TYR A 7 -1.06 -14.96 16.96
CA TYR A 7 -0.09 -13.91 16.70
C TYR A 7 -0.67 -12.65 16.05
N ARG A 8 -1.37 -11.84 16.85
CA ARG A 8 -1.46 -10.42 16.55
C ARG A 8 -0.10 -9.84 16.89
N GLU A 9 0.83 -9.88 15.94
CA GLU A 9 2.05 -9.09 16.05
C GLU A 9 1.64 -7.65 16.38
N PRO A 10 2.32 -6.96 17.32
CA PRO A 10 2.10 -5.54 17.48
C PRO A 10 2.39 -4.90 16.13
N GLN A 11 1.36 -4.30 15.53
CA GLN A 11 1.50 -3.42 14.38
C GLN A 11 2.41 -2.28 14.83
N LYS A 12 3.74 -2.47 14.74
CA LYS A 12 4.69 -1.38 14.82
C LYS A 12 4.35 -0.52 13.62
N GLU A 13 3.64 0.58 13.89
CA GLU A 13 3.40 1.63 12.92
C GLU A 13 4.75 1.96 12.27
N ALA A 14 4.90 1.56 11.01
CA ALA A 14 6.09 1.89 10.25
C ALA A 14 6.21 3.43 10.27
N PRO A 15 7.37 3.99 10.63
CA PRO A 15 7.55 5.43 10.73
C PRO A 15 7.04 6.12 9.46
N ARG A 16 6.35 7.26 9.57
CA ARG A 16 5.72 7.94 8.43
C ARG A 16 6.66 8.17 7.24
N GLU A 17 7.94 8.44 7.50
CA GLU A 17 9.00 8.53 6.47
C GLU A 17 9.14 7.23 5.68
N THR A 18 9.17 6.07 6.36
CA THR A 18 9.25 4.76 5.71
C THR A 18 8.03 4.42 4.86
N LEU A 19 6.83 4.91 5.22
CA LEU A 19 5.63 4.71 4.41
C LEU A 19 5.67 5.49 3.10
N TRP A 20 6.20 6.72 3.11
CA TRP A 20 6.33 7.53 1.90
C TRP A 20 7.41 6.98 0.99
N GLU A 21 8.55 6.56 1.53
CA GLU A 21 9.62 5.89 0.78
C GLU A 21 9.12 4.60 0.11
N GLU A 22 8.34 3.79 0.84
CA GLU A 22 7.74 2.58 0.30
C GLU A 22 6.69 2.90 -0.77
N LEU A 23 5.88 3.94 -0.58
CA LEU A 23 4.91 4.38 -1.58
C LEU A 23 5.60 4.84 -2.87
N ASP A 24 6.72 5.57 -2.76
CA ASP A 24 7.53 5.98 -3.90
C ASP A 24 8.18 4.79 -4.61
N ARG A 25 8.66 3.80 -3.85
CA ARG A 25 9.16 2.54 -4.41
C ARG A 25 8.06 1.83 -5.20
N VAL A 26 6.87 1.68 -4.63
CA VAL A 26 5.73 1.03 -5.28
C VAL A 26 5.30 1.78 -6.54
N ASN A 27 5.30 3.11 -6.53
CA ASN A 27 5.02 3.91 -7.73
C ASN A 27 6.03 3.66 -8.86
N ARG A 28 7.33 3.58 -8.54
CA ARG A 28 8.36 3.24 -9.55
C ARG A 28 8.18 1.83 -10.09
N GLU A 29 7.83 0.87 -9.25
CA GLU A 29 7.57 -0.50 -9.69
C GLU A 29 6.31 -0.61 -10.54
N LEU A 30 5.27 0.19 -10.27
CA LEU A 30 4.07 0.29 -11.12
C LEU A 30 4.44 0.79 -12.51
N ASN A 31 5.14 1.92 -12.60
CA ASN A 31 5.55 2.47 -13.89
C ASN A 31 6.34 1.45 -14.73
N ARG A 32 7.29 0.73 -14.10
CA ARG A 32 8.06 -0.33 -14.79
C ARG A 32 7.19 -1.50 -15.25
N ALA A 33 6.21 -1.89 -14.44
CA ALA A 33 5.30 -2.98 -14.80
C ALA A 33 4.36 -2.57 -15.95
N GLU A 34 3.91 -1.32 -15.96
CA GLU A 34 3.10 -0.73 -17.05
C GLU A 34 3.93 -0.59 -18.34
N GLU A 35 5.16 -0.10 -18.25
CA GLU A 35 6.11 -0.05 -19.38
C GLU A 35 6.33 -1.43 -19.99
N LEU A 36 6.53 -2.46 -19.17
CA LEU A 36 6.69 -3.83 -19.64
C LEU A 36 5.40 -4.38 -20.27
N PHE A 37 4.24 -4.16 -19.63
CA PHE A 37 2.93 -4.57 -20.14
C PHE A 37 2.67 -4.02 -21.55
N ASN A 38 3.12 -2.78 -21.83
CA ASN A 38 2.91 -2.13 -23.12
C ASN A 38 3.76 -2.72 -24.27
N VAL A 39 4.78 -3.52 -23.97
CA VAL A 39 5.71 -4.05 -25.00
C VAL A 39 5.68 -5.57 -25.13
N VAL A 40 5.20 -6.30 -24.12
CA VAL A 40 5.11 -7.76 -24.18
C VAL A 40 3.95 -8.21 -25.06
N THR A 41 4.13 -9.34 -25.74
CA THR A 41 3.11 -9.89 -26.67
C THR A 41 2.72 -11.33 -26.32
N GLU A 42 3.55 -12.00 -25.53
CA GLU A 42 3.33 -13.36 -25.07
C GLU A 42 2.25 -13.37 -23.97
N ASP A 43 1.21 -14.19 -24.16
CA ASP A 43 0.06 -14.26 -23.24
C ASP A 43 0.48 -14.47 -21.78
N ALA A 44 1.45 -15.36 -21.53
CA ALA A 44 1.97 -15.61 -20.19
C ALA A 44 2.63 -14.36 -19.55
N LEU A 45 3.29 -13.52 -20.36
CA LEU A 45 3.89 -12.27 -19.88
C LEU A 45 2.83 -11.19 -19.67
N ILE A 46 1.80 -11.14 -20.51
CA ILE A 46 0.64 -10.26 -20.33
C ILE A 46 -0.08 -10.59 -19.01
N GLU A 47 -0.33 -11.87 -18.73
CA GLU A 47 -0.93 -12.34 -17.47
C GLU A 47 -0.07 -11.99 -16.26
N ALA A 48 1.24 -12.26 -16.33
CA ALA A 48 2.17 -11.96 -15.24
C ALA A 48 2.25 -10.45 -14.95
N CYS A 49 2.31 -9.60 -15.99
CA CYS A 49 2.30 -8.16 -15.85
C CYS A 49 0.98 -7.66 -15.25
N THR A 50 -0.16 -8.20 -15.72
CA THR A 50 -1.48 -7.87 -15.18
C THR A 50 -1.56 -8.16 -13.69
N TYR A 51 -1.15 -9.36 -13.26
CA TYR A 51 -1.15 -9.74 -11.85
C TYR A 51 -0.22 -8.86 -11.01
N ARG A 52 0.96 -8.51 -11.54
CA ARG A 52 1.92 -7.64 -10.87
C ARG A 52 1.37 -6.22 -10.70
N ILE A 53 0.78 -5.63 -11.73
CA ILE A 53 0.13 -4.31 -11.67
C ILE A 53 -0.98 -4.31 -10.62
N GLN A 54 -1.88 -5.30 -10.65
CA GLN A 54 -2.98 -5.42 -9.68
C GLN A 54 -2.47 -5.52 -8.24
N THR A 55 -1.42 -6.32 -8.03
CA THR A 55 -0.79 -6.49 -6.72
C THR A 55 -0.23 -5.15 -6.21
N LEU A 56 0.52 -4.44 -7.05
CA LEU A 56 1.13 -3.17 -6.70
C LEU A 56 0.08 -2.06 -6.45
N LEU A 57 -1.00 -2.00 -7.26
CA LEU A 57 -2.11 -1.06 -7.05
C LEU A 57 -2.81 -1.32 -5.72
N THR A 58 -3.05 -2.60 -5.38
CA THR A 58 -3.66 -3.01 -4.12
C THR A 58 -2.78 -2.60 -2.94
N TYR A 59 -1.47 -2.85 -3.05
CA TYR A 59 -0.53 -2.50 -1.98
C TYR A 59 -0.35 -0.99 -1.82
N ARG A 60 -0.26 -0.24 -2.92
CA ARG A 60 -0.28 1.23 -2.91
C ARG A 60 -1.52 1.77 -2.20
N THR A 61 -2.68 1.19 -2.48
CA THR A 61 -3.94 1.58 -1.83
C THR A 61 -3.88 1.31 -0.32
N TYR A 62 -3.32 0.18 0.09
CA TYR A 62 -3.08 -0.11 1.51
C TYR A 62 -2.15 0.92 2.16
N LEU A 63 -1.01 1.24 1.55
CA LEU A 63 -0.05 2.24 2.05
C LEU A 63 -0.70 3.63 2.21
N LEU A 64 -1.53 4.05 1.24
CA LEU A 64 -2.28 5.30 1.32
C LEU A 64 -3.29 5.31 2.48
N ARG A 65 -3.96 4.19 2.75
CA ARG A 65 -4.84 4.07 3.93
C ARG A 65 -4.04 4.21 5.22
N MET A 66 -2.85 3.61 5.29
CA MET A 66 -1.98 3.70 6.45
C MET A 66 -1.47 5.13 6.67
N ALA A 67 -1.01 5.79 5.62
CA ALA A 67 -0.58 7.18 5.69
C ALA A 67 -1.70 8.13 6.16
N ARG A 68 -2.95 7.88 5.77
CA ARG A 68 -4.13 8.65 6.24
C ARG A 68 -4.43 8.41 7.72
N GLN A 69 -4.29 7.19 8.21
CA GLN A 69 -4.51 6.86 9.62
C GLN A 69 -3.44 7.47 10.54
N GLN A 70 -2.22 7.68 10.02
CA GLN A 70 -1.13 8.37 10.73
C GLN A 70 -1.22 9.89 10.66
N ALA A 71 -2.07 10.47 9.80
CA ALA A 71 -2.31 11.90 9.82
C ALA A 71 -3.17 12.20 11.08
N PRO A 72 -2.67 12.98 12.05
CA PRO A 72 -3.47 13.32 13.22
C PRO A 72 -4.75 14.00 12.72
N SER A 73 -5.89 13.46 13.12
CA SER A 73 -7.17 14.13 12.91
C SER A 73 -7.02 15.55 13.46
N ALA A 74 -7.15 16.54 12.59
CA ALA A 74 -7.39 17.90 13.03
C ALA A 74 -8.65 17.83 13.89
N GLN A 75 -8.49 17.93 15.22
CA GLN A 75 -9.62 17.92 16.14
C GLN A 75 -10.56 19.05 15.70
N PRO A 76 -11.89 18.82 15.64
CA PRO A 76 -12.82 19.92 15.49
C PRO A 76 -12.59 20.84 16.68
N VAL A 77 -12.14 22.07 16.41
CA VAL A 77 -12.02 23.12 17.42
C VAL A 77 -13.40 23.21 18.06
N SER A 78 -13.49 22.88 19.35
CA SER A 78 -14.71 23.08 20.12
C SER A 78 -15.05 24.56 20.04
N ALA A 79 -16.07 24.89 19.25
CA ALA A 79 -16.71 26.19 19.29
C ALA A 79 -17.51 26.24 20.60
N ALA A 80 -16.82 26.55 21.69
CA ALA A 80 -17.44 27.03 22.91
C ALA A 80 -17.59 28.55 22.78
N LEU A 81 -18.78 29.00 22.40
CA LEU A 81 -19.32 30.33 22.66
C LEU A 81 -20.79 30.20 23.05
#